data_AF-A0A3N5GCL7-F1
#
_entry.id   AF-A0A3N5GCL7-F1
#
_cell.length_a   1.000
_cell.length_b   1.000
_cell.length_c   1.000
_cell.angle_alpha   90.00
_cell.angle_beta   90.00
_cell.angle_gamma   90.00
#
_symmetry.space_group_name_H-M   'P 1'
#
loop_
_entity.id
_entity.type
_entity.pdbx_description
1 polymer ?
#
loop_
_entity_poly.entity_id
_entity_poly.type
_entity_poly.pdbx_seq_one_letter_code
_entity_poly.pdbx_strand_id
1 'polypeptide(L)' 'RRREGDPAVLVASSAKAQRELGWTPEHQDLLGIIESAWKYGRGFLESRGTFAS' A
#
# COMPACT_ATOMS: atom_id res chain seq x y z
N ARG A 1 19.02 8.87 3.38
CA ARG A 1 18.79 10.15 4.09
C ARG A 1 17.30 10.40 4.09
N ARG A 2 16.70 10.63 5.27
CA ARG A 2 15.29 10.99 5.36
C ARG A 2 15.09 12.42 4.85
N ARG A 3 13.90 12.78 4.38
CA ARG A 3 13.56 14.19 4.16
C ARG A 3 13.66 14.91 5.51
N GLU A 4 14.31 16.07 5.54
CA GLU A 4 14.33 16.91 6.74
C GLU A 4 12.88 17.24 7.12
N GLY A 5 12.48 16.94 8.35
CA GLY A 5 11.13 17.18 8.88
C GLY A 5 10.28 15.94 9.16
N ASP A 6 10.59 14.76 8.60
CA ASP A 6 9.77 13.56 8.84
C ASP A 6 10.15 12.80 10.13
N PRO A 7 9.17 12.19 10.88
CA PRO A 7 9.28 11.10 11.91
C PRO A 7 10.47 10.82 12.87
N ALA A 8 10.52 9.80 13.71
CA ALA A 8 11.35 8.59 13.45
C ALA A 8 10.46 7.45 12.98
N VAL A 9 9.22 7.50 13.43
CA VAL A 9 8.14 6.58 13.17
C VAL A 9 6.88 7.43 13.04
N LEU A 10 5.99 7.05 12.13
CA LEU A 10 4.68 7.68 11.96
C LEU A 10 3.65 6.58 11.71
N VAL A 11 2.83 6.28 12.71
CA VAL A 11 1.81 5.22 12.65
C VAL A 11 0.49 5.78 13.18
N ALA A 12 -0.57 5.64 12.39
CA ALA A 12 -1.92 6.04 12.79
C ALA A 12 -2.69 4.86 13.41
N SER A 13 -3.58 5.15 14.35
CA SER A 13 -4.47 4.15 14.95
C SER A 13 -5.70 3.88 14.08
N SER A 14 -6.06 2.61 13.90
CA SER A 14 -7.29 2.16 13.22
C SER A 14 -8.51 2.08 14.15
N ALA A 15 -8.36 2.33 15.45
CA ALA A 15 -9.38 2.03 16.46
C ALA A 15 -10.71 2.75 16.22
N LYS A 16 -10.68 4.00 15.74
CA LYS A 16 -11.91 4.76 15.45
C LYS A 16 -12.73 4.12 14.34
N ALA A 17 -12.08 3.72 13.25
CA ALA A 17 -12.72 3.06 12.12
C ALA A 17 -13.31 1.70 12.51
N GLN A 18 -12.61 0.92 13.33
CA GLN A 18 -13.14 -0.35 13.85
C GLN A 18 -14.41 -0.14 14.68
N ARG A 19 -14.42 0.83 15.61
CA ARG A 19 -15.58 1.09 16.48
C ARG A 19 -16.78 1.66 15.76
N GLU A 20 -16.56 2.64 14.88
CA GLU A 20 -17.65 3.43 14.29
C GLU A 20 -18.20 2.79 13.02
N LEU A 21 -17.35 2.10 12.26
CA LEU A 21 -17.72 1.52 10.96
C LEU A 21 -17.81 -0.01 10.99
N GLY A 22 -17.45 -0.64 12.12
CA GLY A 22 -17.27 -2.10 12.16
C GLY A 22 -16.14 -2.58 11.25
N TRP A 23 -15.24 -1.68 10.83
CA TRP A 23 -14.24 -2.00 9.83
C TRP A 23 -13.24 -3.03 10.36
N THR A 24 -13.11 -4.15 9.66
CA THR A 24 -12.12 -5.19 9.96
C THR A 24 -11.10 -5.23 8.83
N PRO A 25 -9.79 -5.01 9.10
CA PRO A 25 -8.78 -5.06 8.05
C PRO A 25 -8.54 -6.50 7.58
N GLU A 26 -8.73 -6.76 6.29
CA GLU A 26 -8.59 -8.10 5.71
C GLU A 26 -7.18 -8.40 5.18
N HIS A 27 -6.39 -7.35 4.88
CA HIS A 27 -5.06 -7.46 4.29
C HIS A 27 -4.00 -6.81 5.18
N GLN A 28 -3.66 -7.47 6.29
CA GLN A 28 -2.66 -6.97 7.25
C GLN A 28 -1.27 -7.56 7.04
N ASP A 29 -1.14 -8.59 6.21
CA ASP A 29 0.15 -9.23 5.93
C ASP A 29 1.01 -8.35 5.01
N LEU A 30 2.21 -8.02 5.48
CA LEU A 30 3.15 -7.16 4.77
C LEU A 30 3.58 -7.78 3.43
N LEU A 31 3.81 -9.10 3.40
CA LEU A 31 4.25 -9.78 2.18
C LEU A 31 3.16 -9.73 1.10
N GLY A 32 1.91 -10.00 1.46
CA GLY A 32 0.76 -9.92 0.57
C GLY A 32 0.52 -8.50 0.03
N ILE A 33 0.73 -7.47 0.86
CA ILE A 33 0.67 -6.07 0.42
C ILE A 33 1.75 -5.78 -0.62
N ILE A 34 3.00 -6.17 -0.36
CA ILE A 34 4.13 -5.98 -1.29
C ILE A 34 3.90 -6.74 -2.59
N GLU A 35 3.45 -7.99 -2.52
CA GLU A 35 3.20 -8.84 -3.67
C GLU A 35 2.11 -8.24 -4.57
N SER A 36 1.01 -7.77 -3.96
CA SER A 36 -0.11 -7.13 -4.68
C SER A 36 0.35 -5.87 -5.41
N ALA A 37 1.14 -5.02 -4.72
CA ALA A 37 1.71 -3.81 -5.32
C ALA A 37 2.66 -4.13 -6.49
N TRP A 38 3.50 -5.15 -6.35
CA TRP A 38 4.44 -5.56 -7.40
C TRP A 38 3.72 -6.13 -8.62
N LYS A 39 2.71 -6.99 -8.43
CA LYS A 39 1.88 -7.52 -9.51
C LYS A 39 1.21 -6.40 -10.31
N TYR A 40 0.63 -5.42 -9.61
CA TYR A 40 0.04 -4.25 -10.25
C TYR A 40 1.07 -3.45 -11.06
N GLY A 41 2.22 -3.14 -10.47
CA GLY A 41 3.29 -2.40 -11.15
C GLY A 41 3.81 -3.09 -12.42
N ARG A 42 3.96 -4.42 -12.41
CA ARG A 42 4.37 -5.17 -13.61
C ARG A 42 3.31 -5.16 -14.71
N GLY A 43 2.05 -5.43 -14.38
CA GLY A 43 0.97 -5.39 -15.37
C GLY A 43 0.83 -4.01 -16.02
N PHE A 44 1.06 -2.94 -15.26
CA PHE A 44 1.10 -1.57 -15.79
C PHE A 44 2.26 -1.33 -16.77
N LEU A 45 3.45 -1.87 -16.51
CA LEU A 45 4.59 -1.75 -17.44
C LEU A 45 4.41 -2.61 -18.69
N GLU A 46 3.88 -3.83 -18.54
CA GLU A 46 3.61 -4.75 -19.63
C GLU A 46 2.53 -4.20 -20.58
N SER A 47 1.45 -3.67 -20.02
CA SER A 47 0.38 -3.03 -20.81
C SER A 47 0.83 -1.74 -21.51
N ARG A 48 1.82 -1.01 -21.00
CA ARG A 48 2.38 0.17 -21.69
C ARG A 48 3.38 -0.19 -22.78
N GLY A 49 4.06 -1.33 -22.67
CA GLY A 49 4.96 -1.84 -23.71
C GLY A 49 4.24 -2.30 -24.96
N THR A 50 3.00 -2.80 -24.84
CA THR A 50 2.18 -3.28 -25.97
C THR A 50 1.52 -2.18 -26.80
N PHE A 51 1.33 -0.97 -26.28
CA PHE A 51 0.81 0.18 -27.05
C PHE A 51 1.92 1.09 -27.61
N ALA A 52 3.19 0.80 -27.31
CA ALA A 52 4.34 1.59 -27.75
C ALA A 52 5.11 0.96 -28.93
N SER A 53 4.56 -0.08 -29.58
CA SER A 53 5.11 -0.66 -30.83
C SER A 53 4.25 -0.33 -32.04
#